data_AF-A0A5C5ZWW9-F1
#
_entry.id   AF-A0A5C5ZWW9-F1
#
_cell.length_a   1.000
_cell.length_b   1.000
_cell.length_c   1.000
_cell.angle_alpha   90.00
_cell.angle_beta   90.00
_cell.angle_gamma   90.00
#
_symmetry.space_group_name_H-M   'P 1'
#
loop_
_entity.id
_entity.type
_entity.pdbx_description
1 polymer ?
#
loop_
_entity_poly.entity_id
_entity_poly.type
_entity_poly.pdbx_seq_one_letter_code
_entity_poly.pdbx_strand_id
1 'polypeptide(L)' 'MPRRRPGSKILQLNLFRPMPKRPRWDELPLDTRRKTLPLLATLLRSALRSKEASDER' A
#
# COMPACT_ATOMS: atom_id res chain seq x y z
N MET A 1 -4.24 -31.74 -47.29
CA MET A 1 -3.30 -30.92 -46.46
C MET A 1 -4.07 -29.78 -45.80
N PRO A 2 -4.48 -29.86 -44.51
CA PRO A 2 -5.20 -28.76 -43.86
C PRO A 2 -4.22 -27.76 -43.22
N ARG A 3 -4.34 -26.48 -43.59
CA ARG A 3 -3.56 -25.36 -43.02
C ARG A 3 -4.02 -25.07 -41.59
N ARG A 4 -3.18 -25.38 -40.61
CA ARG A 4 -3.37 -25.00 -39.20
C ARG A 4 -3.19 -23.49 -39.06
N ARG A 5 -4.25 -22.77 -38.71
CA ARG A 5 -4.14 -21.36 -38.30
C ARG A 5 -3.48 -21.34 -36.91
N PRO A 6 -2.45 -20.53 -36.66
CA PRO A 6 -1.94 -20.35 -35.31
C PRO A 6 -3.04 -19.66 -34.50
N GLY A 7 -3.59 -20.37 -33.52
CA GLY A 7 -4.51 -19.81 -32.55
C GLY A 7 -3.85 -18.59 -31.92
N SER A 8 -4.49 -17.43 -32.10
CA SER A 8 -4.15 -16.20 -31.40
C SER A 8 -4.26 -16.48 -29.91
N LYS A 9 -3.12 -16.73 -29.26
CA LYS A 9 -3.01 -16.74 -27.81
C LYS A 9 -3.35 -15.32 -27.37
N ILE A 10 -4.59 -15.15 -26.95
CA ILE A 10 -5.10 -13.94 -26.34
C ILE A 10 -4.14 -13.61 -25.20
N LEU A 11 -3.37 -12.53 -25.39
CA LEU A 11 -2.63 -11.86 -24.33
C LEU A 11 -3.67 -11.45 -23.30
N GLN A 12 -3.84 -12.28 -22.27
CA GLN A 12 -4.58 -11.93 -21.08
C GLN A 12 -3.80 -10.80 -20.40
N LEU A 13 -4.09 -9.56 -20.80
CA LEU A 13 -3.70 -8.39 -20.05
C LEU A 13 -4.24 -8.59 -18.64
N ASN A 14 -3.34 -8.69 -17.66
CA ASN A 14 -3.63 -8.61 -16.23
C ASN A 14 -4.11 -7.18 -15.89
N LEU A 15 -5.26 -6.78 -16.43
CA LEU A 15 -5.92 -5.49 -16.24
C LEU A 15 -6.44 -5.30 -14.81
N PHE A 16 -6.49 -6.38 -14.03
CA PHE A 16 -6.88 -6.34 -12.63
C PHE A 16 -5.79 -6.99 -11.78
N ARG A 17 -4.69 -6.26 -11.57
CA ARG A 17 -3.89 -6.51 -10.37
C ARG A 17 -4.73 -6.03 -9.19
N PRO A 18 -5.19 -6.92 -8.29
CA PRO A 18 -5.85 -6.46 -7.08
C PRO A 18 -4.85 -5.55 -6.37
N MET A 19 -5.20 -4.26 -6.23
CA MET A 19 -4.39 -3.32 -5.48
C MET A 19 -4.20 -3.95 -4.09
N PRO A 20 -2.97 -4.18 -3.62
CA PRO A 20 -2.76 -4.83 -2.35
C PRO A 20 -3.53 -4.03 -1.29
N LYS A 21 -4.41 -4.71 -0.54
CA LYS A 21 -5.30 -4.09 0.47
C LYS A 21 -4.55 -3.25 1.51
N ARG A 22 -3.22 -3.40 1.60
CA ARG A 22 -2.34 -2.58 2.43
C ARG A 22 -1.10 -2.20 1.62
N PRO A 23 -0.83 -0.90 1.41
CA PRO A 23 0.42 -0.47 0.82
C PRO A 23 1.56 -0.85 1.76
N ARG A 24 2.61 -1.50 1.24
CA ARG A 24 3.80 -1.81 2.03
C ARG A 24 4.64 -0.54 2.15
N TRP A 25 5.23 -0.32 3.32
CA TRP A 25 6.06 0.86 3.57
C TRP A 25 7.21 0.99 2.56
N ASP A 26 7.83 -0.13 2.21
CA ASP A 26 8.96 -0.19 1.27
C ASP A 26 8.57 0.14 -0.17
N GLU A 27 7.29 -0.03 -0.52
CA GLU A 27 6.74 0.27 -1.84
C GLU A 27 6.37 1.75 -2.00
N LEU A 28 6.38 2.53 -0.91
CA LEU A 28 6.04 3.94 -0.96
C LEU A 28 7.18 4.78 -1.55
N PRO A 29 6.87 5.78 -2.40
CA PRO A 29 7.85 6.77 -2.84
C PRO A 29 8.53 7.46 -1.66
N LEU A 30 9.79 7.87 -1.86
CA LEU A 30 10.58 8.51 -0.81
C LEU A 30 9.90 9.79 -0.29
N ASP A 31 9.29 10.58 -1.18
CA ASP A 31 8.58 11.80 -0.81
C ASP A 31 7.35 11.52 0.06
N THR A 32 6.63 10.44 -0.24
CA THR A 32 5.48 10.01 0.56
C THR A 32 5.92 9.56 1.94
N ARG A 33 7.03 8.81 2.03
CA ARG A 33 7.62 8.39 3.32
C ARG A 33 8.07 9.59 4.14
N ARG A 34 8.75 10.55 3.52
CA ARG A 34 9.20 11.80 4.19
C ARG A 34 8.04 12.61 4.76
N LYS A 35 6.90 12.66 4.06
CA LYS A 35 5.69 13.36 4.53
C LYS A 35 4.93 12.60 5.62
N THR A 36 4.97 11.27 5.60
CA THR A 36 4.20 10.43 6.55
C THR A 36 4.90 10.27 7.91
N LEU A 37 6.23 10.26 7.95
CA LEU A 37 7.00 10.19 9.20
C LEU A 37 6.61 11.26 10.26
N PRO A 38 6.55 12.57 9.93
CA PRO A 38 6.19 13.59 10.91
C PRO A 38 4.73 13.48 11.39
N LEU A 39 3.83 13.04 10.51
CA LEU A 39 2.42 12.79 10.88
C LEU A 39 2.33 11.63 11.87
N LEU A 40 3.04 10.53 11.60
CA LEU A 40 3.11 9.39 12.51
C LEU A 40 3.71 9.78 13.86
N ALA A 41 4.78 10.58 13.87
CA ALA A 41 5.39 11.07 15.10
C ALA A 41 4.41 11.92 15.93
N THR A 42 3.62 12.77 15.27
CA THR A 42 2.59 13.59 15.94
C THR A 42 1.50 12.73 16.54
N LEU A 43 1.02 11.73 15.80
CA LEU A 43 0.01 10.78 16.29
C LEU A 43 0.52 9.98 17.50
N LEU A 44 1.77 9.50 17.44
CA LEU A 44 2.37 8.76 18.55
C LEU A 44 2.50 9.63 19.81
N ARG A 45 2.95 10.89 19.67
CA ARG A 45 3.02 11.84 20.79
C ARG A 45 1.65 12.12 21.40
N SER A 46 0.64 12.31 20.55
CA SER A 46 -0.74 12.50 21.00
C SER A 46 -1.26 11.28 21.77
N ALA A 47 -1.05 10.08 21.23
CA ALA A 47 -1.48 8.84 21.87
C ALA A 47 -0.78 8.59 23.21
N LEU A 48 0.52 8.88 23.33
CA LEU A 48 1.25 8.79 24.59
C LEU A 48 0.68 9.75 25.64
N ARG A 49 0.42 11.01 25.26
CA ARG A 49 -0.20 11.99 26.15
C ARG A 49 -1.60 11.56 26.60
N SER A 50 -2.41 11.01 25.70
CA SER A 50 -3.74 10.49 26.05
C SER A 50 -3.67 9.30 26.99
N LYS A 51 -2.63 8.47 26.87
CA LYS A 51 -2.40 7.33 27.76
C LYS A 51 -2.01 7.80 29.16
N GLU A 52 -1.09 8.75 29.29
CA GLU A 52 -0.72 9.36 30.57
C GLU A 52 -1.93 9.98 31.27
N ALA A 53 -2.77 10.72 30.55
CA ALA A 53 -4.00 11.30 31.10
C ALA A 53 -5.07 10.27 31.50
N SER A 54 -4.97 9.04 30.99
CA SER A 54 -5.88 7.94 31.37
C SER A 54 -5.37 7.15 32.57
N ASP A 55 -4.06 7.10 32.80
CA ASP A 55 -3.43 6.46 33.97
C ASP A 55 -3.56 7.33 35.26
N GLU A 56 -3.88 8.63 35.13
CA GLU A 56 -4.05 9.56 36.25
C GLU A 56 -5.52 9.64 36.79
N ARG A 57 -6.41 8.75 36.32
CA ARG A 57 -7.81 8.62 36.79
C ARG A 57 -8.04 7.32 37.55
#